data_AF-A0A9D9TFF9-F1
#
_entry.id   AF-A0A9D9TFF9-F1
#
_cell.length_a   1.000
_cell.length_b   1.000
_cell.length_c   1.000
_cell.angle_alpha   90.00
_cell.angle_beta   90.00
_cell.angle_gamma   90.00
#
_symmetry.space_group_name_H-M   'P 1'
#
loop_
_entity.id
_entity.type
_entity.pdbx_description
1 polymer ?
#
loop_
_entity_poly.entity_id
_entity_poly.type
_entity_poly.pdbx_seq_one_letter_code
_entity_poly.pdbx_strand_id
1 'polypeptide(L)'
;MKRIFFFVLISIMSSAYAATLVTPETLAKREKRKFLTVKEWNTDAKGKTSWLDHLTVYDDEGRKVEEIEYANYGQKSRVTSQYDNVTGKVVREIEYDYKNKPIRIRKYEYNNDGSKKKQYNYLPNGKLFSVKGYEYIFTD
;
A
#
# COMPACT_ATOMS: atom_id res chain seq x y z
N MET A 1 -23.24 36.47 -45.84
CA MET A 1 -21.97 35.74 -45.61
C MET A 1 -22.13 34.97 -44.30
N LYS A 2 -22.71 33.76 -44.32
CA LYS A 2 -22.07 32.42 -44.41
C LYS A 2 -21.08 32.09 -43.26
N ARG A 3 -21.44 31.01 -42.51
CA ARG A 3 -20.67 30.12 -41.60
C ARG A 3 -20.66 30.58 -40.13
N ILE A 4 -21.45 30.02 -39.19
CA ILE A 4 -21.53 28.64 -38.62
C ILE A 4 -20.18 28.14 -38.08
N PHE A 5 -20.26 27.53 -36.88
CA PHE A 5 -19.31 26.70 -36.11
C PHE A 5 -18.66 27.43 -34.92
N PHE A 6 -18.66 26.93 -33.68
CA PHE A 6 -19.27 25.74 -33.05
C PHE A 6 -19.13 25.93 -31.52
N PHE A 7 -20.02 25.34 -30.74
CA PHE A 7 -19.98 25.28 -29.28
C PHE A 7 -18.67 24.67 -28.75
N VAL A 8 -18.07 25.28 -27.72
CA VAL A 8 -17.24 24.57 -26.75
C VAL A 8 -17.70 24.94 -25.34
N LEU A 9 -18.75 24.23 -24.94
CA LEU A 9 -19.19 24.06 -23.56
C LEU A 9 -18.19 23.11 -22.90
N ILE A 10 -17.06 23.60 -22.36
CA ILE A 10 -16.27 22.80 -21.42
C ILE A 10 -16.98 22.88 -20.08
N SER A 11 -17.98 22.00 -19.96
CA SER A 11 -18.38 21.34 -18.73
C SER A 11 -17.17 21.22 -17.81
N ILE A 12 -17.19 21.96 -16.70
CA ILE A 12 -16.45 21.56 -15.51
C ILE A 12 -17.09 20.24 -15.11
N MET A 13 -16.56 19.16 -15.68
CA MET A 13 -16.81 17.81 -15.23
C MET A 13 -16.44 17.79 -13.76
N SER A 14 -17.47 17.84 -12.92
CA SER A 14 -17.45 17.30 -11.58
C SER A 14 -16.96 15.87 -11.68
N SER A 15 -15.64 15.66 -11.64
CA SER A 15 -15.09 14.40 -11.20
C SER A 15 -15.37 14.32 -9.71
N ALA A 16 -16.62 14.01 -9.39
CA ALA A 16 -16.95 13.34 -8.14
C ALA A 16 -16.16 12.03 -8.19
N TYR A 17 -14.92 12.09 -7.71
CA TYR A 17 -14.21 10.90 -7.30
C TYR A 17 -15.08 10.32 -6.20
N ALA A 18 -15.87 9.29 -6.54
CA ALA A 18 -16.49 8.46 -5.54
C ALA A 18 -15.33 7.87 -4.74
N ALA A 19 -15.04 8.47 -3.59
CA ALA A 19 -14.14 7.89 -2.61
C ALA A 19 -14.80 6.57 -2.21
N THR A 20 -14.29 5.47 -2.75
CA THR A 20 -14.72 4.13 -2.33
C THR A 20 -14.37 4.03 -0.85
N LEU A 21 -15.39 4.03 -0.01
CA LEU A 21 -15.23 3.91 1.43
C LEU A 21 -14.66 2.53 1.76
N VAL A 22 -13.82 2.48 2.80
CA VAL A 22 -13.28 1.22 3.33
C VAL A 22 -14.46 0.36 3.81
N THR A 23 -14.48 -0.93 3.43
CA THR A 23 -15.62 -1.80 3.76
C THR A 23 -15.78 -1.98 5.28
N PRO A 24 -17.01 -2.25 5.78
CA PRO A 24 -17.24 -2.49 7.20
C PRO A 24 -16.38 -3.62 7.77
N GLU A 25 -16.15 -4.70 7.01
CA GLU A 25 -15.29 -5.82 7.43
C GLU A 25 -13.85 -5.37 7.60
N THR A 26 -13.37 -4.48 6.73
CA THR A 26 -12.04 -3.92 6.82
C THR A 26 -11.92 -3.01 8.04
N LEU A 27 -12.93 -2.19 8.32
CA LEU A 27 -12.99 -1.35 9.52
C LEU A 27 -12.99 -2.20 10.80
N ALA A 28 -13.78 -3.28 10.85
CA ALA A 28 -13.80 -4.18 11.99
C ALA A 28 -12.44 -4.88 12.24
N LYS A 29 -11.71 -5.22 11.16
CA LYS A 29 -10.34 -5.74 11.29
C LYS A 29 -9.36 -4.67 11.80
N ARG A 30 -9.50 -3.43 11.33
CA ARG A 30 -8.67 -2.29 11.74
C ARG A 30 -8.88 -1.93 13.21
N GLU A 31 -10.11 -1.95 13.70
CA GLU A 31 -10.42 -1.63 15.09
C GLU A 31 -9.62 -2.49 16.07
N LYS A 32 -9.48 -3.79 15.78
CA LYS A 32 -8.71 -4.74 16.61
C LYS A 32 -7.18 -4.53 16.57
N ARG A 33 -6.69 -3.61 15.73
CA ARG A 33 -5.27 -3.43 15.43
C ARG A 33 -4.78 -2.01 15.73
N LYS A 34 -5.62 -1.14 16.29
CA LYS A 34 -5.20 0.22 16.65
C LYS A 34 -4.04 0.18 17.63
N PHE A 35 -3.01 0.98 17.37
CA PHE A 35 -1.79 1.07 18.18
C PHE A 35 -1.10 -0.27 18.44
N LEU A 36 -1.28 -1.24 17.54
CA LEU A 36 -0.74 -2.58 17.71
C LEU A 36 0.68 -2.67 17.16
N THR A 37 1.57 -3.33 17.89
CA THR A 37 2.83 -3.86 17.34
C THR A 37 2.85 -5.36 17.52
N VAL A 38 3.05 -6.10 16.42
CA VAL A 38 3.14 -7.55 16.41
C VAL A 38 4.59 -7.95 16.17
N LYS A 39 5.11 -8.85 17.01
CA LYS A 39 6.41 -9.51 16.82
C LYS A 39 6.17 -11.00 16.59
N GLU A 40 6.62 -11.49 15.46
CA GLU A 40 6.53 -12.90 15.07
C GLU A 40 7.90 -13.53 15.27
N TRP A 41 7.95 -14.61 16.05
CA TRP A 41 9.18 -15.30 16.41
C TRP A 41 9.15 -16.71 15.87
N ASN A 42 10.24 -17.11 15.22
CA ASN A 42 10.49 -18.50 14.92
C ASN A 42 11.24 -19.13 16.08
N THR A 43 10.99 -20.42 16.33
CA THR A 43 11.74 -21.21 17.31
C THR A 43 12.21 -22.48 16.63
N ASP A 44 13.43 -22.92 16.94
CA ASP A 44 13.92 -24.19 16.42
C ASP A 44 13.00 -25.36 16.83
N ALA A 45 13.07 -26.46 16.07
CA ALA A 45 12.21 -27.62 16.32
C ALA A 45 12.43 -28.27 17.71
N LYS A 46 13.52 -27.95 18.40
CA LYS A 46 13.83 -28.44 19.75
C LYS A 46 13.38 -27.47 20.84
N GLY A 47 12.83 -26.31 20.49
CA GLY A 47 12.35 -25.29 21.41
C GLY A 47 13.44 -24.46 22.08
N LYS A 48 14.71 -24.53 21.62
CA LYS A 48 15.85 -23.98 22.38
C LYS A 48 16.25 -22.57 21.97
N THR A 49 16.15 -22.29 20.68
CA THR A 49 16.58 -21.02 20.09
C THR A 49 15.39 -20.36 19.44
N SER A 50 15.11 -19.12 19.81
CA SER A 50 14.11 -18.28 19.15
C SER A 50 14.78 -17.08 18.50
N TRP A 51 14.28 -16.67 17.34
CA TRP A 51 14.73 -15.48 16.63
C TRP A 51 13.54 -14.71 16.09
N LEU A 52 13.67 -13.39 16.09
CA LEU A 52 12.66 -12.51 15.53
C LEU A 52 12.63 -12.74 14.01
N ASP A 53 11.44 -12.97 13.49
CA ASP A 53 11.19 -13.23 12.08
C ASP A 53 10.56 -12.02 11.41
N HIS A 54 9.44 -11.53 11.98
CA HIS A 54 8.74 -10.35 11.50
C HIS A 54 8.38 -9.38 12.63
N LEU A 55 8.36 -8.09 12.29
CA LEU A 55 7.77 -7.04 13.10
C LEU A 55 6.77 -6.27 12.24
N THR A 56 5.55 -6.11 12.72
CA THR A 56 4.51 -5.31 12.07
C THR A 56 4.00 -4.23 13.01
N VAL A 57 3.96 -2.97 12.54
CA VAL A 57 3.43 -1.83 13.28
C VAL A 57 2.13 -1.34 12.64
N TYR A 58 1.14 -1.09 13.48
CA TYR A 58 -0.15 -0.51 13.11
C TYR A 58 -0.33 0.87 13.76
N ASP A 59 -0.98 1.78 13.04
CA ASP A 59 -1.31 3.12 13.54
C ASP A 59 -2.59 3.16 14.40
N ASP A 60 -2.99 4.36 14.78
CA ASP A 60 -4.19 4.68 15.57
C ASP A 60 -5.51 4.35 14.85
N GLU A 61 -5.47 4.19 13.53
CA GLU A 61 -6.55 3.71 12.70
C GLU A 61 -6.45 2.20 12.41
N GLY A 62 -5.47 1.50 12.99
CA GLY A 62 -5.25 0.07 12.81
C GLY A 62 -4.78 -0.33 11.41
N ARG A 63 -4.18 0.60 10.67
CA ARG A 63 -3.57 0.40 9.35
C ARG A 63 -2.12 -0.02 9.52
N LYS A 64 -1.63 -0.95 8.69
CA LYS A 64 -0.24 -1.42 8.74
C LYS A 64 0.70 -0.35 8.17
N VAL A 65 1.47 0.32 9.03
CA VAL A 65 2.36 1.43 8.63
C VAL A 65 3.81 1.01 8.47
N GLU A 66 4.23 -0.09 9.09
CA GLU A 66 5.58 -0.63 8.95
C GLU A 66 5.58 -2.16 9.05
N GLU A 67 6.42 -2.80 8.26
CA GLU A 67 6.71 -4.23 8.28
C GLU A 67 8.21 -4.43 8.11
N ILE A 68 8.82 -5.22 8.98
CA ILE A 68 10.25 -5.55 8.94
C ILE A 68 10.38 -7.07 8.94
N GLU A 69 11.07 -7.60 7.94
CA GLU A 69 11.53 -8.99 7.93
C GLU A 69 12.97 -9.04 8.47
N TYR A 70 13.23 -9.99 9.36
CA TYR A 70 14.53 -10.21 9.97
C TYR A 70 15.19 -11.49 9.45
N ALA A 71 16.52 -11.45 9.39
CA ALA A 71 17.39 -12.59 9.21
C ALA A 71 18.36 -12.69 10.41
N ASN A 72 19.23 -13.70 10.39
CA ASN A 72 20.25 -13.88 11.43
C ASN A 72 21.23 -12.69 11.58
N TYR A 73 21.36 -11.84 10.56
CA TYR A 73 22.18 -10.62 10.58
C TYR A 73 21.40 -9.34 10.90
N GLY A 74 20.13 -9.45 11.33
CA GLY A 74 19.27 -8.31 11.64
C GLY A 74 18.23 -8.05 10.55
N GLN A 75 17.85 -6.78 10.34
CA GLN A 75 16.88 -6.40 9.32
C GLN A 75 17.31 -6.92 7.94
N LYS A 76 16.45 -7.71 7.30
CA LYS A 76 16.61 -8.17 5.91
C LYS A 76 15.93 -7.21 4.96
N SER A 77 14.69 -6.85 5.27
CA SER A 77 13.90 -5.89 4.50
C SER A 77 12.98 -5.11 5.42
N ARG A 78 12.59 -3.91 4.97
CA ARG A 78 11.59 -3.10 5.65
C ARG A 78 10.69 -2.42 4.64
N VAL A 79 9.40 -2.36 4.91
CA VAL A 79 8.41 -1.62 4.12
C VAL A 79 7.67 -0.66 5.02
N THR A 80 7.65 0.62 4.66
CA THR A 80 6.79 1.62 5.31
C THR A 80 5.65 2.01 4.38
N SER A 81 4.42 2.09 4.91
CA SER A 81 3.23 2.43 4.15
C SER A 81 2.68 3.79 4.56
N GLN A 82 2.31 4.60 3.57
CA GLN A 82 1.59 5.86 3.75
C GLN A 82 0.19 5.71 3.18
N TYR A 83 -0.80 6.21 3.91
CA TYR A 83 -2.21 6.14 3.55
C TYR A 83 -2.74 7.54 3.19
N ASP A 84 -3.75 7.56 2.32
CA ASP A 84 -4.61 8.70 2.10
C ASP A 84 -5.67 8.75 3.22
N ASN A 85 -5.78 9.89 3.90
CA ASN A 85 -6.66 10.02 5.07
C ASN A 85 -8.15 10.04 4.72
N VAL A 86 -8.52 10.32 3.46
CA VAL A 86 -9.91 10.41 3.03
C VAL A 86 -10.42 9.04 2.58
N THR A 87 -9.65 8.35 1.76
CA THR A 87 -10.01 7.07 1.14
C THR A 87 -9.51 5.88 1.94
N GLY A 88 -8.56 6.06 2.86
CA GLY A 88 -7.95 4.98 3.63
C GLY A 88 -7.11 4.00 2.81
N LYS A 89 -6.78 4.36 1.56
CA LYS A 89 -5.98 3.58 0.61
C LYS A 89 -4.49 3.90 0.75
N VAL A 90 -3.63 2.95 0.37
CA VAL A 90 -2.17 3.16 0.37
C VAL A 90 -1.78 4.06 -0.79
N VAL A 91 -1.19 5.22 -0.51
CA VAL A 91 -0.68 6.14 -1.55
C VAL A 91 0.75 5.83 -1.93
N ARG A 92 1.54 5.35 -0.96
CA ARG A 92 2.97 5.13 -1.13
C ARG A 92 3.45 4.02 -0.22
N GLU A 93 4.32 3.18 -0.74
CA GLU A 93 5.18 2.33 0.08
C GLU A 93 6.64 2.64 -0.24
N ILE A 94 7.51 2.52 0.76
CA ILE A 94 8.96 2.58 0.58
C ILE A 94 9.54 1.27 1.08
N GLU A 95 10.27 0.58 0.22
CA GLU A 95 11.00 -0.62 0.53
C GLU A 95 12.46 -0.25 0.81
N TYR A 96 12.99 -0.75 1.92
CA TYR A 96 14.36 -0.55 2.37
C TYR A 96 15.11 -1.89 2.42
N ASP A 97 16.40 -1.84 2.11
CA ASP A 97 17.30 -2.99 2.25
C ASP A 97 17.76 -3.22 3.71
N TYR A 98 18.65 -4.20 3.88
CA TYR A 98 19.27 -4.55 5.16
C TYR A 98 20.13 -3.44 5.77
N LYS A 99 20.59 -2.46 4.98
CA LYS A 99 21.29 -1.26 5.45
C LYS A 99 20.34 -0.09 5.71
N ASN A 100 19.04 -0.37 5.71
CA ASN A 100 17.98 0.61 5.83
C ASN A 100 18.01 1.70 4.75
N LYS A 101 18.54 1.39 3.56
CA LYS A 101 18.54 2.30 2.41
C LYS A 101 17.29 2.05 1.57
N PRO A 102 16.57 3.10 1.13
CA PRO A 102 15.44 2.92 0.24
C PRO A 102 15.94 2.31 -1.07
N ILE A 103 15.30 1.24 -1.52
CA ILE A 103 15.63 0.54 -2.76
C ILE A 103 14.52 0.66 -3.79
N ARG A 104 13.27 0.82 -3.36
CA ARG A 104 12.08 0.92 -4.21
C ARG A 104 11.06 1.87 -3.56
N ILE A 105 10.44 2.72 -4.36
CA ILE A 105 9.28 3.54 -3.96
C ILE A 105 8.09 3.08 -4.81
N ARG A 106 7.01 2.67 -4.16
CA ARG A 106 5.82 2.14 -4.83
C ARG A 106 4.69 3.15 -4.73
N LYS A 107 3.97 3.38 -5.82
CA LYS A 107 2.72 4.17 -5.85
C LYS A 107 1.63 3.36 -6.53
N TYR A 108 0.38 3.63 -6.20
CA TYR A 108 -0.75 2.79 -6.59
C TYR A 108 -1.83 3.58 -7.34
N GLU A 109 -2.36 2.96 -8.38
CA GLU A 109 -3.68 3.26 -8.93
C GLU A 109 -4.65 2.17 -8.51
N TYR A 110 -5.92 2.54 -8.35
CA TYR A 110 -6.98 1.66 -7.89
C TYR A 110 -8.12 1.59 -8.90
N ASN A 111 -8.80 0.45 -8.93
CA ASN A 111 -10.07 0.29 -9.62
C ASN A 111 -11.20 0.96 -8.81
N ASN A 112 -12.37 1.09 -9.45
CA ASN A 112 -13.56 1.69 -8.84
C ASN A 112 -14.14 0.85 -7.68
N ASP A 113 -13.77 -0.42 -7.55
CA ASP A 113 -14.13 -1.29 -6.43
C ASP A 113 -13.13 -1.20 -5.26
N GLY A 114 -12.06 -0.41 -5.41
CA GLY A 114 -11.00 -0.26 -4.41
C GLY A 114 -9.88 -1.29 -4.51
N SER A 115 -9.93 -2.25 -5.43
CA SER A 115 -8.82 -3.18 -5.71
C SER A 115 -7.64 -2.44 -6.37
N LYS A 116 -6.41 -2.96 -6.21
CA LYS A 116 -5.23 -2.34 -6.83
C LYS A 116 -5.30 -2.54 -8.34
N LYS A 117 -5.20 -1.48 -9.13
CA LYS A 117 -5.19 -1.54 -10.60
C LYS A 117 -3.78 -1.62 -11.15
N LYS A 118 -2.91 -0.70 -10.72
CA LYS A 118 -1.49 -0.65 -11.09
C LYS A 118 -0.64 -0.30 -9.89
N GLN A 119 0.58 -0.84 -9.87
CA GLN A 119 1.65 -0.46 -8.98
C GLN A 119 2.82 0.06 -9.81
N TYR A 120 3.20 1.30 -9.59
CA TYR A 120 4.38 1.93 -10.18
C TYR A 120 5.55 1.79 -9.22
N ASN A 121 6.61 1.13 -9.67
CA ASN A 121 7.84 0.96 -8.90
C ASN A 121 8.88 1.95 -9.40
N TYR A 122 9.31 2.84 -8.53
CA TYR A 122 10.36 3.81 -8.81
C TYR A 122 11.65 3.43 -8.09
N LEU A 123 12.78 3.72 -8.72
CA LEU A 123 14.07 3.75 -8.06
C LEU A 123 14.12 4.94 -7.07
N PRO A 124 15.05 4.94 -6.10
CA PRO A 124 15.17 6.03 -5.12
C PRO A 124 15.46 7.40 -5.75
N ASN A 125 16.06 7.42 -6.95
CA ASN A 125 16.30 8.63 -7.74
C ASN A 125 15.06 9.14 -8.50
N GLY A 126 13.90 8.52 -8.30
CA GLY A 126 12.64 8.90 -8.94
C GLY A 126 12.42 8.32 -10.35
N LYS A 127 13.39 7.60 -10.92
CA LYS A 127 13.21 6.94 -12.23
C LYS A 127 12.21 5.79 -12.10
N LEU A 128 11.22 5.73 -13.00
CA LEU A 128 10.33 4.57 -13.09
C LEU A 128 11.16 3.32 -13.46
N PHE A 129 11.08 2.30 -12.61
CA PHE A 129 11.76 1.02 -12.76
C PHE A 129 10.87 0.01 -13.46
N SER A 130 9.64 -0.17 -12.98
CA SER A 130 8.67 -1.10 -13.55
C SER A 130 7.24 -0.72 -13.19
N VAL A 131 6.29 -1.26 -13.93
CA VAL A 131 4.86 -1.17 -13.64
C VAL A 131 4.31 -2.60 -13.51
N LYS A 132 3.59 -2.87 -12.42
CA LYS A 132 2.84 -4.11 -12.22
C LYS A 132 1.36 -3.81 -12.43
N GLY A 133 0.74 -4.49 -13.38
CA GLY A 133 -0.72 -4.50 -13.55
C GLY A 133 -1.34 -5.65 -12.76
N TYR A 134 -2.59 -5.45 -12.33
CA TYR A 134 -3.37 -6.48 -11.64
C TYR A 134 -4.62 -6.80 -12.45
N GLU A 135 -4.89 -8.09 -12.59
CA GLU A 135 -6.10 -8.64 -13.18
C GLU A 135 -6.77 -9.54 -12.14
N TYR A 136 -8.07 -9.33 -11.93
CA TYR A 136 -8.87 -10.09 -10.96
C TYR A 136 -9.88 -10.91 -11.73
N ILE A 137 -9.75 -12.23 -11.65
CA ILE A 137 -10.63 -13.20 -12.32
C ILE A 137 -11.40 -13.91 -11.21
N PHE A 138 -12.72 -13.80 -11.24
CA PHE A 138 -13.61 -14.52 -10.35
C PHE A 138 -14.15 -15.75 -11.09
N THR A 139 -14.05 -16.91 -10.46
CA THR A 139 -14.66 -18.15 -10.93
C THR A 139 -15.74 -18.55 -9.94
N ASP A 140 -16.90 -18.96 -10.45
CA ASP A 140 -18.03 -19.46 -9.67
C ASP A 140 -17.69 -20.75 -8.91
#